data_AF-T1A6F2-F1
#
_entry.id   AF-T1A6F2-F1
#
_cell.length_a   1.000
_cell.length_b   1.000
_cell.length_c   1.000
_cell.angle_alpha   90.00
_cell.angle_beta   90.00
_cell.angle_gamma   90.00
#
_symmetry.space_group_name_H-M   'P 1'
#
loop_
_entity.id
_entity.type
_entity.pdbx_description
1 polymer ?
#
loop_
_entity_poly.entity_id
_entity_poly.type
_entity_poly.pdbx_seq_one_letter_code
_entity_poly.pdbx_strand_id
1 'polypeptide(L)' 'MTTAARYAIIRFLPYAQTEEFANVGVVLHASATGAFIFRLNPKWRRIGAFFDT' A
#
# COMPACT_ATOMS: atom_id res chain seq x y z
N MET A 1 -21.73 5.03 13.61
CA MET A 1 -21.84 5.34 12.17
C MET A 1 -20.72 4.61 11.45
N THR A 2 -21.03 3.75 10.50
CA THR A 2 -20.04 3.11 9.62
C THR A 2 -19.80 4.02 8.41
N THR A 3 -18.53 4.31 8.10
CA THR A 3 -18.15 5.10 6.93
C THR A 3 -17.71 4.16 5.82
N ALA A 4 -18.21 4.35 4.61
CA ALA A 4 -17.73 3.62 3.44
C ALA A 4 -16.31 4.07 3.10
N ALA A 5 -15.40 3.11 2.94
CA ALA A 5 -14.02 3.34 2.55
C ALA A 5 -13.68 2.54 1.29
N ARG A 6 -12.83 3.10 0.44
CA ARG A 6 -12.23 2.41 -0.70
C ARG A 6 -10.84 1.96 -0.27
N TYR A 7 -10.46 0.74 -0.65
CA TYR A 7 -9.12 0.25 -0.41
C TYR A 7 -8.55 -0.40 -1.67
N ALA A 8 -7.22 -0.44 -1.75
CA ALA A 8 -6.50 -1.13 -2.80
C ALA A 8 -5.26 -1.81 -2.25
N ILE A 9 -4.87 -2.94 -2.86
CA ILE A 9 -3.64 -3.65 -2.52
C ILE A 9 -2.44 -2.87 -3.09
N ILE A 10 -1.41 -2.66 -2.26
CA ILE A 10 -0.13 -2.14 -2.72
C ILE A 10 0.68 -3.31 -3.25
N ARG A 11 1.02 -3.24 -4.53
CA ARG A 11 1.80 -4.26 -5.24
C ARG A 11 3.19 -3.73 -5.55
N PHE A 12 4.20 -4.51 -5.20
CA PHE A 12 5.58 -4.26 -5.57
C PHE A 12 5.96 -5.17 -6.75
N LEU A 13 6.51 -4.58 -7.80
CA LEU A 13 7.02 -5.29 -8.98
C LEU A 13 8.54 -5.14 -9.00
N PRO A 14 9.31 -6.08 -8.42
CA PRO A 14 10.77 -5.99 -8.39
C PRO A 14 11.38 -6.04 -9.79
N TYR A 15 10.83 -6.90 -10.66
CA TYR A 15 11.29 -7.10 -12.03
C TYR A 15 10.08 -7.14 -12.97
N ALA A 16 9.81 -6.03 -13.64
CA ALA A 16 8.66 -5.94 -14.55
C ALA A 16 8.73 -6.95 -15.72
N GLN A 17 9.94 -7.38 -16.12
CA GLN A 17 10.11 -8.31 -17.24
C GLN A 17 9.71 -9.75 -16.91
N THR A 18 9.79 -10.16 -15.64
CA THR A 18 9.47 -11.54 -15.23
C THR A 18 8.02 -11.70 -14.79
N GLU A 19 7.22 -10.63 -14.87
CA GLU A 19 5.86 -10.56 -14.33
C GLU A 19 5.76 -10.90 -12.84
N GLU A 20 6.88 -10.85 -12.11
CA GLU A 20 6.91 -11.09 -10.67
C GLU A 20 6.25 -9.94 -9.92
N PHE A 21 5.42 -10.31 -8.95
CA PHE A 21 4.81 -9.34 -8.05
C PHE A 21 4.69 -9.86 -6.63
N ALA A 22 4.76 -8.94 -5.68
CA ALA A 22 4.47 -9.18 -4.28
C ALA A 22 3.39 -8.22 -3.79
N ASN A 23 2.39 -8.74 -3.07
CA ASN A 23 1.47 -7.89 -2.31
C ASN A 23 2.17 -7.48 -1.01
N VAL A 24 2.38 -6.18 -0.84
CA VAL A 24 3.26 -5.65 0.21
C VAL A 24 2.52 -4.76 1.20
N GLY A 25 1.27 -4.43 0.94
CA GLY A 25 0.47 -3.61 1.83
C GLY A 25 -0.92 -3.30 1.30
N VAL A 26 -1.57 -2.35 1.96
CA VAL A 26 -2.90 -1.83 1.59
C VAL A 26 -2.90 -0.31 1.75
N VAL A 27 -3.61 0.37 0.87
CA VAL A 27 -3.97 1.78 1.01
C VAL A 27 -5.48 1.89 1.18
N LEU A 28 -5.93 2.83 2.00
CA LEU A 28 -7.33 3.10 2.27
C LEU A 28 -7.61 4.59 2.13
N HIS A 29 -8.72 4.91 1.50
CA HIS A 29 -9.28 6.25 1.40
C HIS A 29 -10.73 6.25 1.87
N ALA A 30 -11.04 7.10 2.85
CA ALA A 30 -12.40 7.35 3.32
C ALA A 30 -12.73 8.84 3.15
N SER A 31 -13.49 9.16 2.10
CA SER A 31 -13.80 10.55 1.74
C SER A 31 -14.58 11.30 2.83
N ALA A 32 -15.47 10.60 3.54
CA ALA A 32 -16.31 11.24 4.56
C ALA A 32 -15.52 11.76 5.77
N THR A 33 -14.32 11.23 6.04
CA THR A 33 -13.44 11.67 7.14
C THR A 33 -12.18 12.35 6.64
N GLY A 34 -11.97 12.42 5.31
CA GLY A 34 -10.70 12.86 4.72
C GLY A 34 -9.52 11.93 5.00
N ALA A 35 -9.76 10.73 5.53
CA ALA A 35 -8.68 9.81 5.89
C ALA A 35 -8.06 9.18 4.65
N PHE A 36 -6.74 9.33 4.50
CA PHE A 36 -5.92 8.66 3.51
C PHE A 36 -4.72 8.01 4.21
N ILE A 37 -4.77 6.69 4.36
CA ILE A 37 -3.80 5.94 5.18
C ILE A 37 -3.32 4.71 4.43
N PHE A 38 -2.13 4.23 4.78
CA PHE A 38 -1.60 2.98 4.25
C PHE A 38 -0.92 2.14 5.35
N ARG A 39 -0.79 0.85 5.09
CA ARG A 39 0.00 -0.06 5.93
C ARG A 39 0.78 -1.02 5.05
N LEU A 40 2.08 -1.08 5.27
CA LEU A 40 2.98 -2.05 4.63
C LEU A 40 3.21 -3.24 5.56
N ASN A 41 3.46 -4.41 4.97
CA ASN A 41 3.87 -5.60 5.70
C ASN A 41 5.34 -5.43 6.15
N PRO A 42 5.64 -5.51 7.46
CA PRO A 42 6.98 -5.26 7.99
C PRO A 42 8.03 -6.27 7.53
N LYS A 43 7.61 -7.42 6.98
CA LYS A 43 8.51 -8.40 6.33
C LYS A 43 9.36 -7.77 5.22
N TRP A 44 8.89 -6.68 4.61
CA TRP A 44 9.53 -6.03 3.46
C TRP A 44 10.19 -4.69 3.82
N ARG A 45 11.06 -4.67 4.83
CA ARG A 45 11.69 -3.45 5.38
C ARG A 45 12.34 -2.54 4.31
N ARG A 46 12.89 -3.13 3.24
CA ARG A 46 13.53 -2.38 2.14
C ARG A 46 12.54 -1.58 1.28
N ILE A 47 11.26 -1.93 1.25
CA ILE A 47 10.25 -1.25 0.42
C ILE A 47 9.83 0.08 1.02
N GLY A 48 9.80 0.20 2.36
CA GLY A 48 9.42 1.42 3.05
C GLY A 48 10.48 2.52 3.04
N ALA A 49 11.71 2.23 2.60
CA ALA A 49 12.83 3.15 2.57
C ALA A 49 13.07 3.79 1.19
N PHE A 50 12.06 3.78 0.32
CA PHE A 50 12.18 4.26 -1.06
C PHE A 50 12.32 5.79 -1.17
N PHE A 51 11.65 6.53 -0.27
CA PHE A 51 11.77 7.98 -0.19
C PHE A 51 12.69 8.30 0.98
N ASP A 52 13.84 8.91 0.69
CA ASP A 52 14.71 9.48 1.71
C ASP A 52 13.97 10.62 2.41
N THR A 53 13.80 10.51 3.73
CA THR A 53 13.34 11.59 4.62
C THR A 53 14.46 12.50 5.05
#